data_AF-I3UCL5-F1
#
_entry.id   AF-I3UCL5-F1
#
_cell.length_a   1.000
_cell.length_b   1.000
_cell.length_c   1.000
_cell.angle_alpha   90.00
_cell.angle_beta   90.00
_cell.angle_gamma   90.00
#
_symmetry.space_group_name_H-M   'P 1'
#
loop_
_entity.id
_entity.type
_entity.pdbx_description
1 polymer ?
#
loop_
_entity_poly.entity_id
_entity_poly.type
_entity_poly.pdbx_seq_one_letter_code
_entity_poly.pdbx_strand_id
1 'polypeptide(L)'
;MKKYFLFVIDLVIALYSILSALVIVSMPINKFEWMLEDPLLADEKLTFCTLPVDDGGTPFISILYILPLLVAGLIIFAKKRQIHPTLWIAFGLSIIWFLRFVLLYPSCP
;
A
#
# COMPACT_ATOMS: atom_id res chain seq x y z
N MET A 1 -23.38 -23.28 -12.01
CA MET A 1 -22.36 -23.27 -10.95
C MET A 1 -21.06 -22.55 -11.33
N LYS A 2 -20.41 -22.85 -12.47
CA LYS A 2 -19.16 -22.18 -12.91
C LYS A 2 -19.22 -20.64 -12.97
N LYS A 3 -20.34 -20.04 -13.43
CA LYS A 3 -20.52 -18.58 -13.49
C LYS A 3 -20.51 -17.91 -12.11
N TYR A 4 -21.21 -18.49 -11.13
CA TYR A 4 -21.24 -17.96 -9.76
C TYR A 4 -19.86 -18.03 -9.09
N PHE A 5 -19.13 -19.13 -9.32
CA PHE A 5 -17.79 -19.29 -8.77
C PHE A 5 -16.80 -18.25 -9.29
N LEU A 6 -16.82 -17.95 -10.60
CA LEU A 6 -15.99 -16.89 -11.19
C LEU A 6 -16.37 -15.51 -10.65
N PHE A 7 -17.67 -15.22 -10.53
CA PHE A 7 -18.15 -13.96 -9.98
C PHE A 7 -17.69 -13.72 -8.54
N VAL A 8 -17.72 -14.76 -7.70
CA VAL A 8 -17.23 -14.66 -6.31
C VAL A 8 -15.73 -14.37 -6.28
N ILE A 9 -14.94 -15.00 -7.14
CA ILE A 9 -13.49 -14.73 -7.22
C ILE A 9 -13.22 -13.29 -7.63
N ASP A 10 -13.90 -12.78 -8.66
CA ASP A 10 -13.72 -11.41 -9.13
C ASP A 10 -14.13 -10.39 -8.06
N LEU A 11 -15.22 -10.67 -7.32
CA LEU A 11 -15.67 -9.85 -6.19
C LEU A 11 -14.63 -9.82 -5.06
N VAL A 12 -14.07 -10.98 -4.70
CA VAL A 12 -13.03 -11.07 -3.66
C VAL A 12 -11.77 -10.30 -4.08
N ILE A 13 -11.35 -10.41 -5.33
CA ILE A 13 -10.20 -9.65 -5.87
C ILE A 13 -10.47 -8.14 -5.81
N ALA A 14 -11.67 -7.71 -6.20
CA ALA A 14 -12.04 -6.30 -6.16
C ALA A 14 -12.04 -5.76 -4.72
N LEU A 15 -12.71 -6.44 -3.79
CA LEU A 15 -12.71 -6.05 -2.37
C LEU A 15 -11.31 -6.03 -1.78
N TYR A 16 -10.49 -7.02 -2.10
CA TYR A 16 -9.12 -7.10 -1.62
C TYR A 16 -8.23 -5.98 -2.21
N SER A 17 -8.45 -5.58 -3.47
CA SER A 17 -7.75 -4.43 -4.05
C SER A 17 -8.14 -3.10 -3.40
N ILE A 18 -9.42 -2.92 -3.05
CA ILE A 18 -9.90 -1.74 -2.32
C ILE A 18 -9.28 -1.71 -0.93
N LEU A 19 -9.30 -2.85 -0.21
CA LEU A 19 -8.68 -2.96 1.10
C LEU A 19 -7.18 -2.63 1.04
N SER A 20 -6.47 -3.18 0.05
CA SER A 20 -5.04 -2.93 -0.13
C SER A 20 -4.75 -1.45 -0.40
N ALA A 21 -5.54 -0.80 -1.26
CA ALA A 21 -5.45 0.63 -1.50
C ALA A 21 -5.68 1.44 -0.23
N LEU A 22 -6.71 1.08 0.53
CA LEU A 22 -7.09 1.78 1.76
C LEU A 22 -5.99 1.66 2.82
N VAL A 23 -5.39 0.47 2.98
CA VAL A 23 -4.24 0.26 3.86
C VAL A 23 -3.04 1.11 3.43
N ILE A 24 -2.69 1.13 2.14
CA ILE A 24 -1.56 1.95 1.65
C ILE A 24 -1.83 3.45 1.91
N VAL A 25 -3.09 3.89 1.81
CA VAL A 25 -3.48 5.30 1.98
C VAL A 25 -3.60 5.70 3.45
N SER A 26 -4.08 4.81 4.32
CA SER A 26 -4.30 5.12 5.73
C SER A 26 -3.09 4.89 6.63
N MET A 27 -2.14 4.05 6.20
CA MET A 27 -1.00 3.71 7.03
C MET A 27 -0.03 4.89 7.15
N PRO A 28 0.35 5.29 8.37
CA PRO A 28 1.29 6.37 8.58
C PRO A 28 2.66 6.01 8.01
N ILE A 29 3.37 7.01 7.49
CA ILE A 29 4.71 6.85 6.91
C ILE A 29 5.73 6.65 8.04
N ASN A 30 5.53 7.35 9.16
CA ASN A 30 6.32 7.23 10.38
C ASN A 30 5.37 6.96 11.56
N LYS A 31 5.71 6.02 12.44
CA LYS A 31 4.97 5.72 13.68
C LYS A 31 4.66 6.95 14.52
N PHE A 32 5.49 7.99 14.44
CA PHE A 32 5.37 9.24 15.20
C PHE A 32 4.67 10.36 14.43
N GLU A 33 4.09 10.10 13.26
CA GLU A 33 3.38 11.09 12.44
C GLU A 33 2.24 11.79 13.21
N TRP A 34 1.61 11.10 14.16
CA TRP A 34 0.60 11.68 15.06
C TRP A 34 1.13 12.85 15.91
N MET A 35 2.43 12.94 16.18
CA MET A 35 3.03 14.04 16.95
C MET A 35 2.96 15.37 16.19
N LEU A 36 2.81 15.34 14.86
CA LEU A 36 2.66 16.55 14.04
C LEU A 36 1.28 17.19 14.20
N GLU A 37 0.29 16.41 14.62
CA GLU A 37 -1.10 16.85 14.81
C GLU A 37 -1.42 17.16 16.28
N ASP A 38 -0.51 16.86 17.21
CA ASP A 38 -0.71 17.08 18.64
C ASP A 38 -0.51 18.57 19.00
N PRO A 39 -1.55 19.28 19.49
CA PRO A 39 -1.45 20.68 19.85
C PRO A 39 -0.47 20.95 21.00
N LEU A 40 -0.15 19.95 21.82
CA LEU A 40 0.81 20.09 22.92
C LEU A 40 2.26 20.10 22.45
N LEU A 41 2.53 19.54 21.26
CA LEU A 41 3.86 19.45 20.65
C LEU A 41 4.04 20.45 19.49
N ALA A 42 3.00 21.24 19.19
CA ALA A 42 3.02 22.25 18.12
C ALA A 42 4.15 23.29 18.30
N ASP A 43 4.47 23.63 19.55
CA ASP A 43 5.53 24.60 19.88
C ASP A 43 6.94 24.06 19.58
N GLU A 44 7.12 22.74 19.47
CA GLU A 44 8.41 22.11 19.17
C GLU A 44 8.78 22.20 17.68
N LYS A 45 7.92 22.79 16.83
CA LYS A 45 8.13 22.91 15.38
C LYS A 45 8.50 21.57 14.73
N LEU A 46 7.86 20.50 15.19
CA LEU A 46 8.10 19.17 14.66
C LEU A 46 7.78 19.13 13.17
N THR A 47 8.70 18.55 12.41
CA THR A 47 8.54 18.25 10.99
C THR A 47 8.81 16.77 10.78
N PHE A 48 8.44 16.22 9.62
CA PHE A 48 8.74 14.84 9.28
C PHE A 48 10.24 14.47 9.41
N CYS A 49 11.15 15.45 9.37
CA CYS A 49 12.59 15.25 9.55
C CYS A 49 13.09 15.32 10.99
N THR A 50 12.33 15.94 11.89
CA THR A 50 12.68 16.02 13.32
C THR A 50 11.91 15.00 14.15
N LEU A 51 11.03 14.21 13.51
CA LEU A 51 10.39 13.08 14.16
C LEU A 51 11.45 12.06 14.61
N PRO A 52 11.21 11.35 15.72
CA PRO A 52 12.09 10.28 16.14
C PRO A 52 12.27 9.25 15.02
N VAL A 53 13.47 8.68 14.94
CA VAL A 53 13.78 7.62 13.98
C VAL A 53 12.81 6.48 14.20
N ASP A 54 12.07 6.14 13.15
CA ASP A 54 11.22 4.96 13.11
C ASP A 54 12.07 3.79 12.63
N ASP A 55 11.94 2.65 13.31
CA ASP A 55 12.68 1.41 13.01
C ASP A 55 12.19 0.76 11.69
N GLY A 56 11.30 1.42 10.95
CA GLY A 56 10.96 1.11 9.56
C GLY A 56 9.94 -0.01 9.37
N GLY A 57 9.15 -0.37 10.38
CA GLY A 57 8.22 -1.51 10.31
C GLY A 57 6.98 -1.30 9.43
N THR A 58 6.47 -0.07 9.35
CA THR A 58 5.25 0.32 8.60
C THR A 58 5.30 0.05 7.09
N PRO A 59 6.36 0.41 6.34
CA PRO A 59 6.44 0.08 4.91
C PRO A 59 6.53 -1.43 4.64
N PHE A 60 7.22 -2.21 5.49
CA PHE A 60 7.30 -3.66 5.32
C PHE A 60 5.96 -4.37 5.55
N ILE A 61 5.11 -3.84 6.42
CA ILE A 61 3.79 -4.45 6.66
C ILE A 61 2.85 -4.16 5.49
N SER A 62 2.89 -2.96 4.91
CA SER A 62 2.00 -2.58 3.81
C SER A 62 2.31 -3.32 2.50
N ILE A 63 3.57 -3.66 2.21
CA ILE A 63 3.91 -4.42 0.99
C ILE A 63 3.33 -5.84 0.99
N LEU A 64 3.14 -6.44 2.18
CA LEU A 64 2.52 -7.77 2.32
C LEU A 64 1.07 -7.81 1.82
N TYR A 65 0.38 -6.66 1.77
CA TYR A 65 -0.99 -6.59 1.24
C TYR A 65 -1.01 -6.53 -0.29
N ILE A 66 0.03 -5.99 -0.92
CA ILE A 66 0.16 -5.87 -2.38
C ILE A 66 0.69 -7.17 -3.00
N LEU A 67 1.57 -7.88 -2.30
CA LEU A 67 2.26 -9.06 -2.80
C LEU A 67 1.30 -10.18 -3.29
N PRO A 68 0.20 -10.53 -2.58
CA PRO A 68 -0.77 -11.50 -3.06
C PRO A 68 -1.46 -11.08 -4.36
N LEU A 69 -1.77 -9.79 -4.54
CA LEU A 69 -2.36 -9.25 -5.78
C LEU A 69 -1.38 -9.34 -6.95
N LEU A 70 -0.10 -9.01 -6.70
CA LEU A 70 0.97 -9.15 -7.68
C LEU A 70 1.15 -10.61 -8.10
N VAL A 71 1.25 -11.52 -7.14
CA VAL A 71 1.40 -12.96 -7.41
C VAL A 71 0.18 -13.51 -8.16
N ALA A 72 -1.04 -13.18 -7.74
CA ALA A 72 -2.25 -13.60 -8.43
C ALA A 72 -2.32 -13.04 -9.86
N GLY A 73 -2.00 -11.75 -10.05
CA GLY A 73 -1.92 -11.11 -11.36
C GLY A 73 -0.89 -11.80 -12.26
N LEU A 74 0.30 -12.10 -11.75
CA LEU A 74 1.36 -12.79 -12.48
C LEU A 74 0.97 -14.22 -12.86
N ILE A 75 0.29 -14.95 -11.97
CA ILE A 75 -0.21 -16.31 -12.26
C ILE A 75 -1.26 -16.25 -13.38
N ILE A 76 -2.19 -15.30 -13.32
CA ILE A 76 -3.23 -15.13 -14.36
C ILE A 76 -2.57 -14.74 -15.69
N PHE A 77 -1.61 -13.83 -15.65
CA PHE A 77 -0.84 -13.41 -16.82
C PHE A 77 -0.06 -14.58 -17.44
N ALA A 78 0.65 -15.38 -16.63
CA ALA A 78 1.40 -16.55 -17.09
C ALA A 78 0.49 -17.62 -17.70
N LYS A 79 -0.70 -17.84 -17.14
CA LYS A 79 -1.67 -18.83 -17.64
C LYS A 79 -2.40 -18.38 -18.90
N LYS A 80 -2.85 -17.13 -18.98
CA LYS A 80 -3.69 -16.63 -20.08
C LYS A 80 -2.89 -15.88 -21.15
N ARG A 81 -1.62 -15.52 -20.90
CA ARG A 81 -0.77 -14.63 -21.73
C ARG A 81 -1.44 -13.30 -22.10
N GLN A 82 -2.44 -12.88 -21.33
CA GLN A 82 -3.16 -11.63 -21.51
C GLN A 82 -3.07 -10.80 -20.26
N ILE A 83 -2.91 -9.49 -20.44
CA ILE A 83 -2.83 -8.54 -19.34
C ILE A 83 -4.23 -8.39 -18.75
N HIS A 84 -4.46 -9.01 -17.59
CA HIS A 84 -5.71 -8.90 -16.85
C HIS A 84 -5.75 -7.56 -16.09
N PRO A 85 -6.92 -6.93 -15.92
CA PRO A 85 -7.05 -5.69 -15.13
C PRO A 85 -6.49 -5.81 -13.71
N THR A 86 -6.53 -7.01 -13.11
CA THR A 86 -5.93 -7.31 -11.81
C THR A 86 -4.42 -7.01 -11.77
N LEU A 87 -3.70 -7.29 -12.85
CA LEU A 87 -2.26 -7.01 -12.95
C LEU A 87 -2.02 -5.50 -13.01
N TRP A 88 -2.81 -4.75 -13.78
CA TRP A 88 -2.73 -3.29 -13.84
C TRP A 88 -3.00 -2.65 -12.48
N ILE A 89 -4.01 -3.13 -11.75
CA ILE A 89 -4.33 -2.64 -10.41
C ILE A 89 -3.18 -2.94 -9.45
N ALA A 90 -2.64 -4.15 -9.47
CA ALA A 90 -1.50 -4.52 -8.63
C ALA A 90 -0.26 -3.67 -8.93
N PHE A 91 0.01 -3.39 -10.21
CA PHE A 91 1.13 -2.55 -10.64
C PHE A 91 0.94 -1.09 -10.22
N GLY A 92 -0.27 -0.55 -10.40
CA GLY A 92 -0.62 0.80 -9.94
C GLY A 92 -0.47 0.95 -8.42
N LEU A 93 -0.96 -0.02 -7.64
CA LEU A 93 -0.79 -0.03 -6.19
C LEU A 93 0.68 -0.13 -5.78
N SER A 94 1.50 -0.90 -6.51
CA SER A 94 2.94 -1.01 -6.27
C SER A 94 3.65 0.32 -6.52
N ILE A 95 3.27 1.05 -7.58
CA ILE A 95 3.82 2.38 -7.87
C ILE A 95 3.42 3.39 -6.78
N ILE A 96 2.15 3.40 -6.37
CA ILE A 96 1.67 4.29 -5.29
C ILE A 96 2.42 4.00 -3.99
N TRP A 97 2.59 2.73 -3.66
CA TRP A 97 3.35 2.30 -2.49
C TRP A 97 4.80 2.76 -2.55
N PHE A 98 5.48 2.54 -3.68
CA PHE A 98 6.87 2.97 -3.87
C PHE A 98 7.02 4.49 -3.78
N LEU A 99 6.11 5.24 -4.43
CA LEU A 99 6.09 6.69 -4.34
C LEU A 99 5.94 7.16 -2.90
N ARG A 100 5.00 6.60 -2.15
CA ARG A 100 4.72 7.02 -0.77
C ARG A 100 5.85 6.67 0.20
N PHE A 101 6.32 5.43 0.18
CA PHE A 101 7.21 4.91 1.21
C PHE A 101 8.69 4.97 0.85
N VAL A 102 9.05 5.15 -0.42
CA VAL A 102 10.46 5.20 -0.85
C VAL A 102 10.85 6.59 -1.35
N LEU A 103 10.01 7.24 -2.17
CA LEU A 103 10.33 8.56 -2.72
C LEU A 103 9.88 9.72 -1.83
N LEU A 104 8.69 9.61 -1.25
CA LEU A 104 8.10 10.63 -0.37
C LEU A 104 8.47 10.43 1.10
N TYR A 105 9.08 9.31 1.46
CA TYR A 105 9.78 9.22 2.74
C TYR A 105 10.83 10.33 2.74
N PRO A 106 10.77 11.26 3.71
CA PRO A 106 11.52 12.50 3.61
C PRO A 106 13.00 12.14 3.54
N SER A 107 13.59 12.42 2.39
CA SER A 107 15.04 12.39 2.19
C SER A 107 15.59 13.58 2.97
N CYS A 108 15.58 13.47 4.29
CA CYS A 108 16.16 14.48 5.17
C CYS A 108 17.67 14.44 4.96
N PRO A 109 18.31 15.53 4.53
CA PRO A 109 19.76 15.61 4.45
C PRO A 109 20.42 15.52 5.82
#